data_AF-A0A6B2VKW1-F1
#
_entry.id   AF-A0A6B2VKW1-F1
#
_cell.length_a   1.000
_cell.length_b   1.000
_cell.length_c   1.000
_cell.angle_alpha   90.00
_cell.angle_beta   90.00
_cell.angle_gamma   90.00
#
_symmetry.space_group_name_H-M   'P 1'
#
loop_
_entity.id
_entity.type
_entity.pdbx_description
1 polymer ?
#
loop_
_entity_poly.entity_id
_entity_poly.type
_entity_poly.pdbx_seq_one_letter_code
_entity_poly.pdbx_strand_id
1 'polypeptide(L)'
;MPILVASAGTVADVIPAAPGWRVDMYSPERVDGVPVASAVVAWASIADPDEPGGVRLDPVFLAGGRAWTPDQFRAAYGQQLDVRVAPAQ
;
A
#
# COMPACT_ATOMS: atom_id res chain seq x y z
N MET A 1 15.69 -5.31 27.40
CA MET A 1 15.00 -4.38 26.47
C MET A 1 13.65 -5.00 26.14
N PRO A 2 12.52 -4.30 26.31
CA PRO A 2 11.25 -4.88 25.89
C PRO A 2 11.27 -5.06 24.37
N ILE A 3 11.02 -6.28 23.92
CA ILE A 3 10.77 -6.56 22.51
C ILE A 3 9.38 -5.98 22.22
N LEU A 4 9.32 -4.91 21.44
CA LEU A 4 8.07 -4.48 20.82
C LEU A 4 7.72 -5.56 19.80
N VAL A 5 6.81 -6.47 20.18
CA VAL A 5 6.18 -7.36 19.21
C VAL A 5 5.26 -6.47 18.38
N ALA A 6 5.69 -6.10 17.17
CA ALA A 6 4.81 -5.41 16.25
C ALA A 6 3.61 -6.34 15.97
N SER A 7 2.41 -5.88 16.26
CA SER A 7 1.18 -6.58 15.91
C SER A 7 1.08 -6.70 14.38
N ALA A 8 0.55 -7.82 13.88
CA ALA A 8 0.33 -7.99 12.45
C ALA A 8 -0.47 -6.80 11.88
N GLY A 9 -0.05 -6.27 10.73
CA GLY A 9 -0.64 -5.07 10.11
C GLY A 9 -0.11 -3.73 10.66
N THR A 10 0.83 -3.75 11.61
CA THR A 10 1.45 -2.51 12.13
C THR A 10 2.50 -1.99 11.16
N VAL A 11 2.45 -0.70 10.83
CA VAL A 11 3.53 -0.02 10.09
C VAL A 11 4.74 0.11 11.01
N ALA A 12 5.82 -0.57 10.68
CA ALA A 12 7.06 -0.56 11.43
C ALA A 12 7.99 0.59 11.02
N ASP A 13 8.02 0.93 9.72
CA ASP A 13 8.82 2.02 9.15
C ASP A 13 8.20 2.56 7.84
N VAL A 14 8.58 3.78 7.45
CA VAL A 14 8.18 4.40 6.19
C VAL A 14 9.38 5.08 5.52
N ILE A 15 9.70 4.64 4.31
CA ILE A 15 10.86 5.09 3.55
C ILE A 15 10.38 5.87 2.32
N PRO A 16 10.87 7.09 2.04
CA PRO A 16 10.50 7.83 0.84
C PRO A 16 10.80 7.04 -0.45
N ALA A 17 9.87 7.07 -1.39
CA ALA A 17 10.06 6.42 -2.68
C ALA A 17 10.87 7.32 -3.61
N ALA A 18 11.78 6.72 -4.38
CA ALA A 18 12.37 7.41 -5.51
C ALA A 18 11.27 7.76 -6.54
N PRO A 19 11.38 8.88 -7.28
CA PRO A 19 10.48 9.16 -8.39
C PRO A 19 10.49 8.04 -9.44
N GLY A 20 9.41 7.95 -10.23
CA GLY A 20 9.33 7.00 -11.35
C GLY A 20 8.48 5.76 -11.10
N TRP A 21 7.71 5.73 -10.02
CA TRP A 21 6.77 4.63 -9.70
C TRP A 21 5.34 5.14 -9.61
N ARG A 22 4.41 4.34 -10.10
CA ARG A 22 2.96 4.57 -10.00
C ARG A 22 2.24 3.32 -9.53
N VAL A 23 1.00 3.49 -9.10
CA VAL A 23 0.07 2.39 -8.83
C VAL A 23 -0.96 2.30 -9.94
N ASP A 24 -1.09 1.12 -10.52
CA ASP A 24 -2.20 0.73 -11.38
C ASP A 24 -3.20 -0.07 -10.52
N MET A 25 -4.48 0.32 -10.59
CA MET A 25 -5.57 -0.37 -9.89
C MET A 25 -6.28 -1.33 -10.81
N TYR A 26 -6.53 -2.53 -10.31
CA TYR A 26 -7.27 -3.55 -11.01
C TYR A 26 -8.43 -4.05 -10.15
N SER A 27 -9.57 -4.28 -10.78
CA SER A 27 -10.68 -4.99 -10.13
C SER A 27 -11.36 -5.87 -11.17
N PRO A 28 -11.71 -7.12 -10.82
CA PRO A 28 -12.50 -7.98 -11.70
C PRO A 28 -13.93 -7.46 -11.87
N GLU A 29 -14.43 -6.66 -10.92
CA GLU A 29 -15.76 -6.07 -10.94
C GLU A 29 -15.69 -4.55 -11.10
N ARG A 30 -16.75 -3.94 -11.63
CA ARG A 30 -16.81 -2.48 -11.70
C ARG A 30 -17.02 -1.91 -10.29
N VAL A 31 -16.08 -1.11 -9.82
CA VAL A 31 -16.17 -0.39 -8.56
C VAL A 31 -16.28 1.10 -8.87
N ASP A 32 -17.45 1.70 -8.65
CA ASP A 32 -17.66 3.13 -8.87
C ASP A 32 -17.16 3.95 -7.66
N GLY A 33 -16.74 5.20 -7.91
CA GLY A 33 -16.31 6.12 -6.85
C GLY A 33 -14.89 5.89 -6.31
N VAL A 34 -14.13 4.99 -6.91
CA VAL A 34 -12.72 4.74 -6.55
C VAL A 34 -11.84 5.86 -7.11
N PRO A 35 -11.10 6.61 -6.28
CA PRO A 35 -10.20 7.63 -6.78
C PRO A 35 -9.02 6.99 -7.54
N VAL A 36 -8.63 7.62 -8.64
CA VAL A 36 -7.50 7.15 -9.46
C VAL A 36 -6.21 7.22 -8.65
N ALA A 37 -5.54 6.07 -8.50
CA ALA A 37 -4.18 6.04 -7.96
C ALA A 37 -3.20 6.71 -8.91
N SER A 38 -2.16 7.28 -8.33
CA SER A 38 -1.13 8.00 -9.06
C SER A 38 0.26 7.53 -8.61
N ALA A 39 1.10 8.43 -8.11
CA ALA A 39 2.48 8.15 -7.78
C ALA A 39 2.60 7.35 -6.47
N VAL A 40 3.60 6.47 -6.43
CA VAL A 40 4.13 5.93 -5.17
C VAL A 40 5.04 7.00 -4.57
N VAL A 41 4.78 7.37 -3.33
CA VAL A 41 5.50 8.44 -2.61
C VAL A 41 6.36 7.91 -1.47
N ALA A 42 6.05 6.71 -0.95
CA ALA A 42 6.84 6.02 0.05
C ALA A 42 6.63 4.51 -0.01
N TRP A 43 7.42 3.79 0.76
CA TRP A 43 7.30 2.35 1.02
C TRP A 43 7.11 2.17 2.52
N ALA A 44 6.04 1.49 2.91
CA ALA A 44 5.77 1.13 4.29
C ALA A 44 6.23 -0.31 4.52
N SER A 45 7.02 -0.53 5.58
CA SER A 45 7.25 -1.87 6.09
C SER A 45 6.13 -2.21 7.08
N ILE A 46 5.44 -3.31 6.85
CA ILE A 46 4.30 -3.75 7.65
C ILE A 46 4.68 -5.06 8.29
N ALA A 47 4.52 -5.17 9.60
CA ALA A 47 4.72 -6.43 10.30
C ALA A 47 3.70 -7.46 9.80
N ASP A 48 4.19 -8.55 9.22
CA ASP A 48 3.37 -9.59 8.62
C ASP A 48 4.01 -10.95 8.91
N PRO A 49 3.50 -11.72 9.90
CA PRO A 49 4.13 -12.97 10.31
C PRO A 49 4.04 -14.07 9.23
N ASP A 50 3.19 -13.90 8.23
CA ASP A 50 3.00 -14.86 7.14
C ASP A 50 3.98 -14.63 5.97
N GLU A 51 4.67 -13.47 5.94
CA GLU A 51 5.67 -13.14 4.93
C GLU A 51 7.09 -13.59 5.33
N PRO A 52 7.94 -14.02 4.38
CA PRO A 52 9.35 -14.30 4.65
C PRO A 52 10.07 -13.11 5.28
N GLY A 53 10.60 -13.28 6.49
CA GLY A 53 11.23 -12.20 7.25
C GLY A 53 10.29 -11.42 8.16
N GLY A 54 9.02 -11.81 8.25
CA GLY A 54 8.04 -11.22 9.18
C GLY A 54 7.58 -9.82 8.79
N VAL A 55 7.85 -9.39 7.55
CA VAL A 55 7.60 -8.03 7.07
C VAL A 55 7.14 -8.07 5.62
N ARG A 56 6.03 -7.39 5.34
CA ARG A 56 5.54 -7.06 4.00
C ARG A 56 5.93 -5.63 3.65
N LEU A 57 6.35 -5.39 2.40
CA LEU A 57 6.60 -4.03 1.91
C LEU A 57 5.43 -3.57 1.04
N ASP A 58 4.73 -2.54 1.50
CA ASP A 58 3.58 -1.99 0.80
C ASP A 58 3.90 -0.61 0.20
N PRO A 59 3.44 -0.33 -1.05
CA PRO A 59 3.55 1.00 -1.62
C PRO A 59 2.61 1.97 -0.88
N VAL A 60 3.12 3.13 -0.52
CA VAL A 60 2.30 4.28 -0.12
C VAL A 60 2.09 5.14 -1.36
N PHE A 61 0.84 5.27 -1.81
CA PHE A 61 0.52 5.95 -3.06
C PHE A 61 -0.53 7.05 -2.85
N LEU A 62 -0.55 8.01 -3.77
CA LEU A 62 -1.53 9.09 -3.78
C LEU A 62 -2.78 8.71 -4.58
N ALA A 63 -3.96 8.88 -3.97
CA ALA A 63 -5.25 8.76 -4.62
C ALA A 63 -6.23 9.78 -4.00
N GLY A 64 -6.90 10.57 -4.85
CA GLY A 64 -7.88 11.56 -4.38
C GLY A 64 -7.29 12.63 -3.45
N GLY A 65 -6.01 12.99 -3.63
CA GLY A 65 -5.32 13.99 -2.81
C GLY A 65 -4.84 13.52 -1.43
N ARG A 66 -4.94 12.21 -1.14
CA ARG A 66 -4.48 11.59 0.11
C ARG A 66 -3.52 10.44 -0.16
N ALA A 67 -2.60 10.20 0.77
CA ALA A 67 -1.72 9.03 0.77
C ALA A 67 -2.40 7.81 1.40
N TRP A 68 -2.22 6.65 0.79
CA TRP A 68 -2.85 5.38 1.18
C TRP A 68 -1.83 4.24 1.15
N THR A 69 -1.98 3.30 2.08
CA THR A 69 -1.49 1.92 1.88
C THR A 69 -2.54 1.08 1.15
N PRO A 70 -2.18 -0.06 0.54
CA PRO A 70 -3.13 -0.94 -0.12
C PRO A 70 -4.26 -1.39 0.83
N ASP A 71 -3.92 -1.75 2.07
CA ASP A 71 -4.92 -2.19 3.06
C ASP A 71 -5.89 -1.08 3.45
N GLN A 72 -5.40 0.14 3.67
CA GLN A 72 -6.27 1.29 3.95
C GLN A 72 -7.18 1.60 2.76
N PHE A 73 -6.66 1.49 1.54
CA PHE A 73 -7.42 1.74 0.33
C PHE A 73 -8.52 0.70 0.13
N ARG A 74 -8.20 -0.60 0.27
CA ARG A 74 -9.16 -1.70 0.19
C ARG A 74 -10.22 -1.62 1.29
N ALA A 75 -9.84 -1.23 2.50
CA ALA A 75 -10.78 -1.02 3.59
C ALA A 75 -11.80 0.11 3.29
N ALA A 76 -11.38 1.14 2.54
CA ALA A 76 -12.23 2.27 2.18
C ALA A 76 -13.10 2.02 0.94
N TYR A 77 -12.57 1.33 -0.08
CA TYR A 77 -13.18 1.25 -1.41
C TYR A 77 -13.53 -0.17 -1.86
N GLY A 78 -13.10 -1.20 -1.12
CA GLY A 78 -13.46 -2.60 -1.37
C GLY A 78 -12.25 -3.53 -1.42
N GLN A 79 -12.42 -4.72 -0.84
CA GLN A 79 -11.36 -5.74 -0.72
C GLN A 79 -11.00 -6.39 -2.06
N GLN A 80 -11.89 -6.31 -3.05
CA GLN A 80 -11.68 -6.81 -4.41
C GLN A 80 -10.72 -5.95 -5.27
N LEU A 81 -10.17 -4.87 -4.72
CA LEU A 81 -9.23 -3.99 -5.42
C LEU A 81 -7.81 -4.56 -5.31
N ASP A 82 -7.23 -4.86 -6.46
CA ASP A 82 -5.82 -5.22 -6.61
C ASP A 82 -4.99 -3.97 -6.91
N VAL A 83 -3.84 -3.89 -6.24
CA VAL A 83 -2.93 -2.73 -6.28
C VAL A 83 -1.60 -3.21 -6.84
N ARG A 84 -1.23 -2.71 -8.02
CA ARG A 84 0.00 -3.10 -8.71
C ARG A 84 0.92 -1.91 -8.88
N VAL A 85 2.19 -2.08 -8.55
CA VAL A 85 3.20 -1.05 -8.77
C VAL A 85 3.77 -1.21 -10.18
N ALA A 86 3.89 -0.11 -10.92
CA ALA A 86 4.46 -0.07 -12.25
C ALA A 86 5.39 1.16 -12.41
N PRO A 87 6.33 1.14 -13.37
CA PRO A 87 7.09 2.34 -13.73
C PRO A 87 6.15 3.46 -14.20
N ALA A 88 6.40 4.68 -13.75
CA ALA A 88 5.78 5.86 -14.32
C ALA A 88 6.43 6.12 -15.69
N GLN A 89 5.61 6.10 -16.75
CA GLN A 89 6.03 6.41 -18.12
C GLN A 89 6.29 7.90 -18.31
#